data_AF-A0A843KA09-F1
#
_entry.id   AF-A0A843KA09-F1
#
_cell.length_a   1.000
_cell.length_b   1.000
_cell.length_c   1.000
_cell.angle_alpha   90.00
_cell.angle_beta   90.00
_cell.angle_gamma   90.00
#
_symmetry.space_group_name_H-M   'P 1'
#
loop_
_entity.id
_entity.type
_entity.pdbx_description
1 polymer ?
#
loop_
_entity_poly.entity_id
_entity_poly.type
_entity_poly.pdbx_seq_one_letter_code
_entity_poly.pdbx_strand_id
1 'polypeptide(L)'
;MLKCSKCGSELDDEDGGPAASMSGSFMGDEWTESYFFCPDCGAYTLEIVHDRFLDQETSSIQGPIVKDKGDAMVELIRRCPEPWNKKCRCPAHLEYFDGQLD
;
A
#
# COMPACT_ATOMS: atom_id res chain seq x y z
N MET A 1 -3.60 7.44 12.84
CA MET A 1 -5.06 7.59 12.64
C MET A 1 -5.36 7.90 11.18
N LEU A 2 -5.26 6.86 10.37
CA LEU A 2 -5.74 6.80 9.00
C LEU A 2 -7.26 6.75 9.00
N LYS A 3 -7.86 7.57 8.14
CA LYS A 3 -9.31 7.62 7.96
C LYS A 3 -9.70 7.10 6.59
N CYS A 4 -10.85 6.42 6.53
CA CYS A 4 -11.45 6.01 5.28
C CYS A 4 -11.69 7.22 4.38
N SER A 5 -11.14 7.18 3.17
CA SER A 5 -11.32 8.21 2.15
C SER A 5 -12.78 8.44 1.73
N LYS A 6 -13.69 7.50 2.03
CA LYS A 6 -15.13 7.59 1.69
C LYS A 6 -16.01 8.13 2.82
N CYS A 7 -15.93 7.55 4.02
CA CYS A 7 -16.82 7.90 5.15
C CYS A 7 -16.11 8.61 6.31
N GLY A 8 -14.78 8.65 6.32
CA GLY A 8 -14.00 9.24 7.41
C GLY A 8 -13.87 8.39 8.67
N SER A 9 -14.42 7.16 8.69
CA SER A 9 -14.21 6.19 9.78
C SER A 9 -12.73 5.88 9.96
N GLU A 10 -12.30 5.61 11.19
CA GLU A 10 -10.92 5.23 11.51
C GLU A 10 -10.62 3.81 11.01
N LEU A 11 -9.42 3.61 10.44
CA LEU A 11 -9.01 2.35 9.80
C LEU A 11 -7.80 1.67 10.47
N ASP A 12 -7.00 2.40 11.24
CA ASP A 12 -5.75 1.93 11.89
C ASP A 12 -5.87 1.86 13.43
N ASP A 13 -7.00 1.37 13.94
CA ASP A 13 -7.23 1.12 15.37
C ASP A 13 -6.25 0.06 15.96
N GLU A 14 -6.22 -0.11 17.29
CA GLU A 14 -5.25 -0.94 18.05
C GLU A 14 -5.09 -2.39 17.56
N ASP A 15 -6.05 -2.95 16.80
CA ASP A 15 -6.01 -4.30 16.20
C ASP A 15 -5.95 -4.30 14.65
N GLY A 16 -6.04 -3.13 14.01
CA GLY A 16 -6.31 -2.96 12.58
C GLY A 16 -5.12 -2.48 11.75
N GLY A 17 -4.21 -3.39 11.40
CA GLY A 17 -3.17 -3.09 10.40
C GLY A 17 -3.71 -2.99 8.96
N PRO A 18 -2.88 -2.57 7.98
CA PRO A 18 -3.26 -2.63 6.57
C PRO A 18 -3.59 -4.07 6.17
N ALA A 19 -4.58 -4.24 5.30
CA ALA A 19 -4.95 -5.53 4.72
C ALA A 19 -3.81 -6.18 3.92
N ALA A 20 -2.98 -5.33 3.31
CA ALA A 20 -1.69 -5.67 2.73
C ALA A 20 -0.88 -4.37 2.51
N SER A 21 0.44 -4.47 2.53
CA SER A 21 1.35 -3.39 2.14
C SER A 21 2.45 -3.93 1.25
N MET A 22 2.98 -3.10 0.35
CA MET A 22 4.12 -3.46 -0.48
C MET A 22 5.09 -2.29 -0.59
N SER A 23 6.39 -2.60 -0.45
CA SER A 23 7.47 -1.63 -0.50
C SER A 23 8.33 -1.83 -1.75
N GLY A 24 8.76 -0.74 -2.37
CA GLY A 24 9.57 -0.75 -3.59
C GLY A 24 10.64 0.34 -3.56
N SER A 25 11.82 0.04 -4.10
CA SER A 25 12.92 1.01 -4.27
C SER A 25 12.91 1.58 -5.68
N PHE A 26 12.94 2.91 -5.78
CA PHE A 26 12.98 3.67 -7.02
C PHE A 26 14.00 4.79 -6.94
N MET A 27 15.05 4.72 -7.76
CA MET A 27 16.13 5.70 -7.80
C MET A 27 16.76 5.97 -6.42
N GLY A 28 16.77 4.97 -5.53
CA GLY A 28 17.27 5.07 -4.16
C GLY A 28 16.25 5.54 -3.11
N ASP A 29 15.06 5.99 -3.51
CA ASP A 29 13.95 6.26 -2.59
C ASP A 29 13.12 5.00 -2.34
N GLU A 30 12.41 4.95 -1.22
CA GLU A 30 11.49 3.88 -0.88
C GLU A 30 10.04 4.36 -0.94
N TRP A 31 9.22 3.60 -1.65
CA TRP A 31 7.77 3.79 -1.73
C TRP A 31 7.10 2.61 -1.06
N THR A 32 6.28 2.87 -0.05
CA THR A 32 5.45 1.87 0.62
C THR A 32 3.99 2.19 0.40
N GLU A 33 3.28 1.26 -0.21
CA GLU A 33 1.86 1.36 -0.53
C GLU A 33 1.06 0.39 0.37
N SER A 34 0.21 0.93 1.23
CA SER A 34 -0.54 0.22 2.26
C SER A 34 -2.05 0.33 2.03
N TYR A 35 -2.73 -0.81 1.85
CA TYR A 35 -4.17 -0.88 1.58
C TYR A 35 -4.94 -1.13 2.86
N PHE A 36 -5.91 -0.28 3.16
CA PHE A 36 -6.79 -0.38 4.32
C PHE A 36 -8.23 -0.57 3.87
N PHE A 37 -8.85 -1.65 4.33
CA PHE A 37 -10.24 -1.97 3.98
C PHE A 37 -11.22 -1.34 4.98
N CYS A 38 -12.23 -0.63 4.49
CA CYS A 38 -13.32 -0.13 5.32
C CYS A 38 -14.52 -1.09 5.27
N PRO A 39 -14.88 -1.75 6.39
CA PRO A 39 -15.99 -2.69 6.42
C PRO A 39 -17.36 -2.01 6.23
N ASP A 40 -17.54 -0.77 6.68
CA ASP A 40 -18.80 -0.03 6.52
C ASP A 40 -19.07 0.37 5.07
N CYS A 41 -18.00 0.76 4.36
CA CYS A 41 -18.10 1.28 3.00
C CYS A 41 -17.91 0.23 1.90
N GLY A 42 -17.31 -0.91 2.25
CA GLY A 42 -16.85 -1.92 1.29
C GLY A 42 -15.82 -1.37 0.29
N ALA A 43 -14.99 -0.42 0.71
CA ALA A 43 -14.01 0.25 -0.16
C ALA A 43 -12.65 0.31 0.53
N TYR A 44 -11.59 0.36 -0.29
CA TYR A 44 -10.22 0.49 0.17
C TYR A 44 -9.76 1.95 0.18
N THR A 45 -8.91 2.25 1.14
CA THR A 45 -8.11 3.48 1.21
C THR A 45 -6.65 3.07 1.09
N LEU A 46 -5.89 3.75 0.23
CA LEU A 46 -4.48 3.50 0.02
C LEU A 46 -3.69 4.61 0.70
N GLU A 47 -2.78 4.23 1.59
CA GLU A 47 -1.75 5.12 2.11
C GLU A 47 -0.46 4.87 1.32
N ILE A 48 0.15 5.94 0.84
CA ILE A 48 1.43 5.91 0.13
C ILE A 48 2.42 6.70 0.97
N VAL A 49 3.43 6.01 1.47
CA VAL A 49 4.57 6.60 2.18
C VAL A 49 5.75 6.62 1.22
N HIS A 50 6.29 7.80 0.97
CA HIS A 50 7.51 8.02 0.19
C HIS A 50 8.61 8.44 1.15
N ASP A 51 9.46 7.48 1.51
CA ASP A 51 10.69 7.71 2.27
C ASP A 51 11.82 8.08 1.30
N ARG A 52 12.26 9.34 1.40
CA ARG A 52 13.23 9.93 0.49
C ARG A 52 14.61 9.80 1.08
N PHE A 53 15.57 9.34 0.27
CA PHE A 53 16.94 9.14 0.76
C PHE A 53 17.61 10.45 1.21
N LEU A 54 17.26 11.59 0.58
CA LEU A 54 17.89 12.89 0.81
C LEU A 54 16.95 13.97 1.37
N ASP A 55 15.72 13.63 1.72
CA ASP A 55 14.69 14.60 2.10
C ASP A 55 13.75 14.01 3.16
N GLN A 56 12.75 14.78 3.59
CA GLN A 56 11.74 14.30 4.54
C GLN A 56 10.81 13.27 3.90
N GLU A 57 10.42 12.29 4.72
CA GLU A 57 9.33 11.37 4.42
C GLU A 57 8.05 12.16 4.14
N THR A 58 7.31 11.73 3.12
CA THR A 58 5.99 12.28 2.80
C THR A 58 4.97 11.15 2.77
N SER A 59 3.76 11.42 3.27
CA SER A 59 2.64 10.49 3.17
C SER A 59 1.47 11.12 2.41
N SER A 60 0.77 10.30 1.64
CA SER A 60 -0.42 10.72 0.90
C SER A 60 -1.47 9.63 0.91
N ILE A 61 -2.75 10.03 0.92
CA ILE A 61 -3.88 9.10 0.95
C ILE A 61 -4.62 9.15 -0.39
N GLN A 62 -4.92 7.98 -0.93
CA GLN A 62 -5.69 7.81 -2.15
C GLN A 62 -6.94 6.95 -1.92
N GLY A 63 -7.97 7.21 -2.71
CA GLY A 63 -9.23 6.48 -2.68
C GLY A 63 -10.44 7.36 -2.97
N PRO A 64 -11.65 6.80 -2.91
CA PRO A 64 -11.94 5.41 -2.56
C PRO A 64 -11.62 4.43 -3.69
N ILE A 65 -10.92 3.33 -3.36
CA ILE A 65 -10.68 2.22 -4.28
C ILE A 65 -11.84 1.23 -4.14
N VAL A 66 -12.50 0.90 -5.24
CA VAL A 66 -13.59 -0.09 -5.24
C VAL A 66 -13.08 -1.47 -4.83
N LYS A 67 -13.93 -2.23 -4.13
CA LYS A 67 -13.56 -3.52 -3.51
C LYS A 67 -12.80 -4.45 -4.45
N ASP A 68 -13.35 -4.75 -5.62
CA ASP A 68 -12.76 -5.72 -6.56
C ASP A 68 -11.35 -5.33 -7.00
N LYS A 69 -11.08 -4.03 -7.17
CA LYS A 69 -9.74 -3.53 -7.49
C LYS A 69 -8.81 -3.67 -6.30
N GLY A 70 -9.26 -3.28 -5.11
CA GLY A 70 -8.46 -3.39 -3.89
C GLY A 70 -8.15 -4.84 -3.52
N ASP A 71 -9.12 -5.75 -3.64
CA ASP A 71 -8.94 -7.19 -3.45
C ASP A 71 -7.88 -7.72 -4.40
N ALA A 72 -7.93 -7.37 -5.69
CA ALA A 72 -6.94 -7.82 -6.67
C ALA A 72 -5.51 -7.36 -6.30
N MET A 73 -5.34 -6.12 -5.83
CA MET A 73 -4.04 -5.63 -5.36
C MET A 73 -3.59 -6.38 -4.10
N VAL A 74 -4.47 -6.56 -3.11
CA VAL A 74 -4.18 -7.30 -1.87
C VAL A 74 -3.78 -8.75 -2.19
N GLU A 75 -4.49 -9.41 -3.09
CA GLU A 75 -4.16 -10.77 -3.55
C GLU A 75 -2.82 -10.83 -4.28
N LEU A 76 -2.50 -9.84 -5.11
CA LEU A 76 -1.20 -9.73 -5.76
C LEU A 76 -0.07 -9.60 -4.72
N ILE A 77 -0.23 -8.69 -3.74
CA ILE A 77 0.76 -8.47 -2.68
C ILE A 77 1.01 -9.76 -1.87
N ARG A 78 -0.05 -10.51 -1.54
CA ARG A 78 0.02 -11.77 -0.79
C ARG A 78 0.78 -12.89 -1.51
N ARG A 79 1.02 -12.78 -2.82
CA ARG A 79 1.88 -13.71 -3.56
C ARG A 79 3.36 -13.49 -3.28
N CYS A 80 3.74 -12.33 -2.72
CA CYS A 80 5.10 -12.09 -2.27
C CYS A 80 5.29 -12.62 -0.82
N PRO A 81 6.35 -13.39 -0.55
CA PRO A 81 6.67 -13.82 0.81
C PRO A 81 7.24 -12.69 1.69
N GLU A 82 7.81 -11.66 1.07
CA GLU A 82 8.48 -10.54 1.75
C GLU A 82 8.05 -9.19 1.15
N PRO A 83 6.76 -8.81 1.23
CA PRO A 83 6.26 -7.60 0.59
C PRO A 83 6.83 -6.29 1.18
N TRP A 84 7.40 -6.33 2.38
CA TRP A 84 8.14 -5.21 2.99
C TRP A 84 9.57 -5.05 2.45
N ASN A 85 10.08 -6.03 1.70
CA ASN A 85 11.45 -5.97 1.18
C ASN A 85 11.49 -5.14 -0.11
N LYS A 86 11.83 -3.85 0.01
CA LYS A 86 11.96 -2.91 -1.13
C LYS A 86 12.89 -3.35 -2.27
N LYS A 87 13.79 -4.29 -2.01
CA LYS A 87 14.72 -4.87 -2.99
C LYS A 87 14.22 -6.20 -3.58
N CYS A 88 13.03 -6.66 -3.20
CA CYS A 88 12.46 -7.89 -3.74
C CYS A 88 12.14 -7.71 -5.23
N ARG A 89 12.44 -8.74 -6.03
CA ARG A 89 12.18 -8.79 -7.48
C ARG A 89 11.39 -10.04 -7.87
N CYS A 90 10.59 -10.57 -6.94
CA CYS A 90 9.71 -11.70 -7.26
C CYS A 90 8.65 -11.27 -8.30
N PRO A 91 8.00 -12.22 -8.99
CA PRO A 91 7.01 -11.89 -10.02
C PRO A 91 5.91 -10.94 -9.52
N ALA A 92 5.47 -11.08 -8.26
CA ALA A 92 4.46 -10.21 -7.68
C ALA A 92 4.94 -8.75 -7.54
N HIS A 93 6.19 -8.50 -7.12
CA HIS A 93 6.75 -7.15 -7.05
C HIS A 93 6.94 -6.52 -8.43
N LEU A 94 7.43 -7.32 -9.38
CA LEU A 94 7.62 -6.85 -10.76
C LEU A 94 6.28 -6.51 -11.42
N GLU A 95 5.25 -7.33 -11.20
CA GLU A 95 3.88 -7.07 -11.67
C GLU A 95 3.28 -5.85 -10.97
N TYR A 96 3.45 -5.73 -9.65
CA TYR A 96 2.89 -4.63 -8.86
C TYR A 96 3.45 -3.27 -9.26
N PHE A 97 4.78 -3.18 -9.43
CA PHE A 97 5.48 -1.94 -9.76
C PHE A 97 5.81 -1.80 -11.25
N ASP A 98 5.15 -2.55 -12.14
CA ASP A 98 5.32 -2.52 -13.60
C ASP A 98 6.80 -2.60 -14.06
N GLY A 99 7.62 -3.36 -13.33
CA GLY A 99 9.04 -3.53 -13.61
C GLY A 99 9.92 -2.28 -13.41
N GLN A 100 9.42 -1.23 -12.78
CA GLN A 100 10.12 0.06 -12.59
C GLN A 100 11.08 0.10 -11.40
N LEU A 101 11.26 -1.03 -10.70
CA LEU A 101 12.13 -1.14 -9.53
C LEU A 101 13.62 -1.12 -9.89
N ASP A 102 14.44 -0.57 -8.99
CA ASP A 102 15.92 -0.48 -9.14
C ASP A 102 16.65 -1.82 -9.43
#